data_AF-A0A7C2FDP3-F1
#
_entry.id   AF-A0A7C2FDP3-F1
#
_cell.length_a   1.000
_cell.length_b   1.000
_cell.length_c   1.000
_cell.angle_alpha   90.00
_cell.angle_beta   90.00
_cell.angle_gamma   90.00
#
_symmetry.space_group_name_H-M   'P 1'
#
loop_
_entity.id
_entity.type
_entity.pdbx_description
1 polymer ?
#
loop_
_entity_poly.entity_id
_entity_poly.type
_entity_poly.pdbx_seq_one_letter_code
_entity_poly.pdbx_strand_id
1 'polypeptide(L)'
;MKKLIAVLGVIVALGVAVGSCAPAPEATPAAPAGPSNDLGGREVRMAVENAYPPFNMIDESGEAVGWDYDVGRALCEKLNCTPVFVEAAWEGVFEAMAAG
;
A
#
# COMPACT_ATOMS: atom_id res chain seq x y z
N MET A 1 52.18 24.47 -12.91
CA MET A 1 50.98 24.38 -12.05
C MET A 1 50.49 25.74 -11.49
N LYS A 2 50.72 26.87 -12.17
CA LYS A 2 50.10 28.17 -11.85
C LYS A 2 49.36 28.82 -13.02
N LYS A 3 49.50 28.27 -14.24
CA LYS A 3 48.81 28.74 -15.46
C LYS A 3 47.53 27.96 -15.80
N LEU A 4 47.21 26.93 -15.02
CA LEU A 4 46.03 26.07 -15.22
C LEU A 4 44.78 26.56 -14.48
N ILE A 5 44.92 27.49 -13.53
CA ILE A 5 43.78 28.02 -12.75
C ILE A 5 43.12 29.20 -13.49
N ALA A 6 43.84 29.91 -14.36
CA ALA A 6 43.30 31.06 -15.09
C ALA A 6 42.46 30.71 -16.32
N VAL A 7 42.52 29.47 -16.82
CA VAL A 7 41.74 29.04 -18.00
C VAL A 7 40.33 28.55 -17.60
N LEU A 8 40.11 28.22 -16.32
CA LEU A 8 38.78 27.88 -15.80
C LEU A 8 37.85 29.10 -15.63
N GLY A 9 38.37 30.32 -15.72
CA GLY A 9 37.60 31.54 -15.41
C GLY A 9 36.89 32.23 -16.59
N VAL A 10 37.20 31.87 -17.84
CA VAL A 10 36.74 32.64 -19.01
C VAL A 10 35.81 31.86 -19.96
N ILE A 11 35.63 30.55 -19.79
CA ILE A 11 34.64 29.76 -20.55
C ILE A 11 33.31 29.69 -19.78
N VAL A 12 32.93 30.79 -19.14
CA VAL A 12 31.63 30.98 -18.48
C VAL A 12 30.75 31.97 -19.28
N ALA A 13 31.25 32.55 -20.37
CA ALA A 13 30.46 33.46 -21.20
C ALA A 13 30.65 33.16 -22.68
N LEU A 14 29.54 33.08 -23.42
CA LEU A 14 29.40 32.85 -24.87
C LEU A 14 29.40 31.39 -25.34
N GLY A 15 28.34 30.67 -25.00
CA GLY A 15 27.92 29.45 -25.70
C GLY A 15 26.41 29.26 -25.74
N VAL A 16 25.65 30.33 -25.52
CA VAL A 16 24.20 30.33 -25.68
C VAL A 16 23.89 30.58 -27.16
N ALA A 17 23.02 29.72 -27.70
CA ALA A 17 22.31 29.81 -28.98
C ALA A 17 22.99 29.23 -30.23
N VAL A 18 22.80 27.92 -30.47
CA VAL A 18 22.16 27.40 -31.70
C VAL A 18 21.40 26.11 -31.33
N GLY A 19 20.12 26.03 -31.69
CA GLY A 19 19.18 25.01 -31.19
C GLY A 19 19.30 23.63 -31.82
N SER A 20 18.66 22.65 -31.17
CA SER A 20 17.82 21.69 -31.87
C SER A 20 16.77 21.15 -30.91
N CYS A 21 15.53 21.29 -31.34
CA CYS A 21 14.31 20.95 -30.66
C CYS A 21 14.20 19.43 -30.49
N ALA A 22 14.16 18.95 -29.25
CA ALA A 22 13.43 17.74 -28.92
C ALA A 22 12.23 18.20 -28.07
N PRO A 23 10.98 17.78 -28.37
CA PRO A 23 9.91 17.97 -27.42
C PRO A 23 10.32 17.25 -26.14
N ALA A 24 10.33 17.97 -25.02
CA ALA A 24 10.41 17.32 -23.71
C ALA A 24 9.29 16.26 -23.67
N PRO A 25 9.53 15.06 -23.11
CA PRO A 25 8.41 14.19 -22.80
C PRO A 25 7.51 15.02 -21.89
N GLU A 26 6.32 15.37 -22.38
CA GLU A 26 5.31 15.97 -21.55
C GLU A 26 5.14 15.01 -20.38
N ALA A 27 5.59 15.42 -19.20
CA ALA A 27 5.31 14.69 -17.99
C ALA A 27 3.79 14.69 -17.88
N THR A 28 3.18 13.55 -18.20
CA THR A 28 1.78 13.29 -17.86
C THR A 28 1.61 13.76 -16.43
N PRO A 29 0.72 14.73 -16.14
CA PRO A 29 0.48 15.14 -14.78
C PRO A 29 0.16 13.88 -13.99
N ALA A 30 1.03 13.51 -13.05
CA ALA A 30 0.70 12.45 -12.12
C ALA A 30 -0.61 12.87 -11.48
N ALA A 31 -1.66 12.05 -11.64
CA ALA A 31 -2.89 12.23 -10.91
C ALA A 31 -2.52 12.48 -9.43
N PRO A 32 -3.19 13.41 -8.72
CA PRO A 32 -2.87 13.64 -7.32
C PRO A 32 -2.90 12.28 -6.63
N ALA A 33 -1.77 11.87 -6.05
CA ALA A 33 -1.68 10.65 -5.29
C ALA A 33 -2.69 10.81 -4.15
N GLY A 34 -3.85 10.16 -4.28
CA GLY A 34 -4.79 10.02 -3.19
C GLY A 34 -4.09 9.34 -2.00
N PRO A 35 -4.71 9.36 -0.82
CA PRO A 35 -4.18 8.60 0.30
C PRO A 35 -3.92 7.15 -0.14
N SER A 36 -2.72 6.66 0.17
CA SER A 36 -2.39 5.26 -0.08
C SER A 36 -3.33 4.39 0.73
N ASN A 37 -3.95 3.39 0.09
CA ASN A 37 -4.70 2.34 0.79
C ASN A 37 -3.77 1.24 1.36
N ASP A 38 -2.46 1.46 1.31
CA ASP A 38 -1.44 0.57 1.85
C ASP A 38 -1.40 0.63 3.39
N LEU A 39 -1.58 -0.53 4.01
CA LEU A 39 -1.54 -0.72 5.45
C LEU A 39 -0.15 -1.10 5.98
N GLY A 40 0.88 -1.13 5.14
CA GLY A 40 2.28 -1.26 5.53
C GLY A 40 2.66 -2.61 6.15
N GLY A 41 1.96 -3.69 5.78
CA GLY A 41 2.15 -5.03 6.33
C GLY A 41 1.62 -5.21 7.76
N ARG A 42 0.81 -4.27 8.27
CA ARG A 42 0.25 -4.37 9.63
C ARG A 42 -0.66 -5.59 9.78
N GLU A 43 -0.72 -6.13 10.98
CA GLU A 43 -1.75 -7.09 11.35
C GLU A 43 -3.12 -6.41 11.43
N VAL A 44 -4.13 -7.05 10.82
CA VAL A 44 -5.53 -6.65 10.92
C VAL A 44 -6.28 -7.79 11.57
N ARG A 45 -6.72 -7.56 12.80
CA ARG A 45 -7.51 -8.52 13.58
C ARG A 45 -8.96 -8.49 13.11
N MET A 46 -9.49 -9.62 12.67
CA MET A 46 -10.84 -9.78 12.14
C MET A 46 -11.60 -10.76 13.03
N ALA A 47 -12.69 -10.29 13.63
CA ALA A 47 -13.57 -11.13 14.44
C ALA A 47 -14.41 -12.05 13.54
N VAL A 48 -14.51 -13.33 13.91
CA VAL A 48 -15.28 -14.37 13.20
C VAL A 48 -15.92 -15.30 14.22
N GLU A 49 -17.10 -15.87 13.93
CA GLU A 49 -17.82 -16.70 14.92
C GLU A 49 -17.64 -18.20 14.72
N ASN A 50 -17.36 -18.64 13.48
CA ASN A 50 -17.34 -20.04 13.05
C ASN A 50 -18.68 -20.78 13.17
N ALA A 51 -19.79 -20.05 13.29
CA ALA A 51 -21.13 -20.62 13.48
C ALA A 51 -22.09 -20.31 12.32
N TYR A 52 -21.59 -19.75 11.21
CA TYR A 52 -22.45 -19.24 10.14
C TYR A 52 -22.06 -19.72 8.73
N PRO A 53 -22.26 -21.01 8.40
CA PRO A 53 -22.08 -21.50 7.03
C PRO A 53 -23.01 -20.80 6.02
N PRO A 54 -22.54 -20.50 4.78
CA PRO A 54 -21.21 -20.77 4.23
C PRO A 54 -20.20 -19.61 4.44
N PHE A 55 -20.48 -18.68 5.34
CA PHE A 55 -19.71 -17.44 5.50
C PHE A 55 -18.47 -17.63 6.38
N ASN A 56 -18.62 -18.26 7.55
CA ASN A 56 -17.51 -18.62 8.41
C ASN A 56 -17.82 -19.93 9.16
N MET A 57 -16.90 -20.88 9.08
CA MET A 57 -16.98 -22.17 9.77
C MET A 57 -15.61 -22.83 9.89
N ILE A 58 -15.48 -23.76 10.84
CA ILE A 58 -14.38 -24.72 10.87
C ILE A 58 -14.85 -25.99 10.17
N ASP A 59 -14.10 -26.46 9.17
CA ASP A 59 -14.42 -27.69 8.46
C ASP A 59 -13.95 -28.96 9.20
N GLU A 60 -14.20 -30.13 8.61
CA GLU A 60 -13.81 -31.42 9.20
C GLU A 60 -12.29 -31.60 9.35
N SER A 61 -11.49 -30.81 8.62
CA SER A 61 -10.03 -30.81 8.73
C SER A 61 -9.51 -29.90 9.83
N GLY A 62 -10.38 -29.08 10.43
CA GLY A 62 -10.01 -28.06 11.40
C GLY A 62 -9.60 -26.73 10.76
N GLU A 63 -9.83 -26.56 9.45
CA GLU A 63 -9.49 -25.33 8.73
C GLU A 63 -10.64 -24.32 8.81
N ALA A 64 -10.25 -23.05 8.99
CA ALA A 64 -11.14 -21.91 8.91
C ALA A 64 -11.50 -21.59 7.45
N VAL A 65 -12.75 -21.88 7.06
CA VAL A 65 -13.23 -21.77 5.68
C VAL A 65 -14.53 -20.96 5.59
N GLY A 66 -14.79 -20.41 4.41
CA GLY A 66 -16.00 -19.65 4.10
C GLY A 66 -15.71 -18.27 3.50
N TRP A 67 -16.78 -17.61 3.05
CA TRP A 67 -16.70 -16.33 2.34
C TRP A 67 -16.00 -15.23 3.14
N ASP A 68 -16.21 -15.14 4.46
CA ASP A 68 -15.60 -14.09 5.30
C ASP A 68 -14.07 -14.25 5.36
N TYR A 69 -13.58 -15.49 5.43
CA TYR A 69 -12.16 -15.80 5.41
C TYR A 69 -11.53 -15.51 4.05
N ASP A 70 -12.21 -15.87 2.97
CA ASP A 70 -11.77 -15.58 1.60
C ASP A 70 -11.66 -14.08 1.36
N VAL A 71 -12.68 -13.31 1.77
CA VAL A 71 -12.70 -11.86 1.62
C VAL A 71 -11.65 -11.19 2.51
N GLY A 72 -11.51 -11.61 3.76
CA GLY A 72 -10.49 -11.05 4.67
C GLY A 72 -9.07 -11.23 4.13
N ARG A 73 -8.76 -12.43 3.60
CA ARG A 73 -7.49 -12.70 2.93
C ARG A 73 -7.29 -11.85 1.68
N ALA A 74 -8.28 -11.83 0.78
CA ALA A 74 -8.21 -11.06 -0.47
C ALA A 74 -8.13 -9.54 -0.23
N LEU A 75 -8.77 -9.04 0.82
CA LEU A 75 -8.69 -7.66 1.24
C LEU A 75 -7.26 -7.32 1.69
N CYS A 76 -6.66 -8.16 2.53
CA CYS A 76 -5.31 -7.93 3.01
C CYS A 76 -4.23 -8.07 1.93
N GLU A 77 -4.44 -8.92 0.93
CA GLU A 77 -3.59 -8.96 -0.27
C GLU A 77 -3.59 -7.60 -1.00
N LYS A 78 -4.77 -6.96 -1.13
CA LYS A 78 -4.91 -5.66 -1.82
C LYS A 78 -4.40 -4.48 -1.00
N LEU A 79 -4.54 -4.56 0.32
CA LEU A 79 -4.21 -3.47 1.23
C LEU A 79 -2.83 -3.61 1.86
N ASN A 80 -2.04 -4.64 1.51
CA ASN A 80 -0.76 -4.94 2.16
C ASN A 80 -0.93 -5.04 3.69
N CYS A 81 -1.77 -5.97 4.15
CA CYS A 81 -1.86 -6.34 5.56
C CYS A 81 -1.72 -7.85 5.78
N THR A 82 -1.56 -8.23 7.04
CA THR A 82 -1.63 -9.63 7.48
C THR A 82 -2.97 -9.84 8.20
N PRO A 83 -3.88 -10.65 7.66
CA PRO A 83 -5.14 -10.94 8.32
C PRO A 83 -4.91 -11.86 9.53
N VAL A 84 -5.50 -11.53 10.67
CA VAL A 84 -5.50 -12.35 11.88
C VAL A 84 -6.94 -12.60 12.28
N PHE A 85 -7.44 -13.80 12.03
CA PHE A 85 -8.81 -14.15 12.41
C PHE A 85 -8.88 -14.53 13.88
N VAL A 86 -9.83 -13.94 14.59
CA VAL A 86 -10.04 -14.11 16.04
C VAL A 86 -11.46 -14.58 16.26
N GLU A 87 -11.62 -15.71 16.94
CA GLU A 87 -12.95 -16.20 17.29
C GLU A 87 -13.62 -15.25 18.29
N ALA A 88 -14.85 -14.84 17.98
CA ALA A 88 -15.66 -13.97 18.81
C ALA A 88 -17.13 -14.40 18.72
N ALA A 89 -17.78 -14.52 19.88
CA ALA A 89 -19.21 -14.81 19.94
C ALA A 89 -20.04 -13.57 19.61
N TRP A 90 -21.25 -13.79 19.08
CA TRP A 90 -22.20 -12.69 18.89
C TRP A 90 -22.65 -12.05 20.21
N GLU A 91 -22.69 -12.85 21.28
CA GLU A 91 -22.90 -12.34 22.63
C GLU A 91 -21.72 -11.47 23.08
N GLY A 92 -22.00 -10.19 23.36
CA GLY A 92 -20.99 -9.24 23.82
C GLY A 92 -20.20 -8.53 22.71
N VAL A 93 -20.56 -8.71 21.43
CA VAL A 93 -19.84 -8.12 20.30
C VAL A 93 -19.82 -6.58 20.37
N PHE A 94 -20.91 -5.96 20.83
CA PHE A 94 -20.99 -4.50 20.93
C PHE A 94 -20.06 -3.95 22.02
N GLU A 95 -20.03 -4.62 23.17
CA GLU A 95 -19.13 -4.28 24.27
C GLU A 95 -17.67 -4.48 23.88
N ALA A 96 -17.35 -5.59 23.20
CA ALA A 96 -16.00 -5.86 22.70
C ALA A 96 -15.56 -4.81 21.66
N MET A 97 -16.43 -4.47 20.70
CA MET A 97 -16.13 -3.42 19.72
C MET A 97 -15.93 -2.05 20.37
N ALA A 98 -16.68 -1.74 21.43
CA ALA A 98 -16.53 -0.48 22.16
C ALA A 98 -15.21 -0.41 22.96
N ALA A 99 -14.66 -1.56 23.38
CA ALA A 99 -13.43 -1.65 24.15
C ALA A 99 -12.15 -1.46 23.30
N GLY A 100 -12.23 -1.74 21.99
CA GLY A 100 -11.09 -1.77 21.06
C GLY A 100 -10.30 -3.08 21.09
#